data_AF-A0A354P7Z5-F1
#
_entry.id   AF-A0A354P7Z5-F1
#
_cell.length_a   1.000
_cell.length_b   1.000
_cell.length_c   1.000
_cell.angle_alpha   90.00
_cell.angle_beta   90.00
_cell.angle_gamma   90.00
#
_symmetry.space_group_name_H-M   'P 1'
#
loop_
_entity.id
_entity.type
_entity.pdbx_description
1 polymer ?
#
loop_
_entity_poly.entity_id
_entity_poly.type
_entity_poly.pdbx_seq_one_letter_code
_entity_poly.pdbx_strand_id
1 'polypeptide(L)'
;IRHREWLLEIDFAKRETFAYACEAYSRILELGETRSTRNRLLSELADGAMPPDERVHGAEYVDILREAVGARNGWKCIRERCSPTSPTRREQTTEGLNLT
;
A
#
# COMPACT_ATOMS: atom_id res chain seq x y z
N ILE A 1 -21.70 -17.05 -16.90
CA ILE A 1 -20.80 -16.83 -15.73
C ILE A 1 -21.20 -15.49 -15.12
N ARG A 2 -21.66 -15.45 -13.86
CA ARG A 2 -21.97 -14.18 -13.17
C ARG A 2 -20.65 -13.61 -12.63
N HIS A 3 -20.14 -12.54 -13.24
CA HIS A 3 -19.06 -11.76 -12.62
C HIS A 3 -19.62 -11.10 -11.37
N ARG A 4 -19.12 -11.48 -10.19
CA ARG A 4 -19.30 -10.69 -8.98
C ARG A 4 -18.27 -9.56 -9.06
N GLU A 5 -18.72 -8.36 -9.35
CA GLU A 5 -17.90 -7.16 -9.25
C GLU A 5 -17.65 -6.90 -7.76
N TRP A 6 -16.48 -7.30 -7.28
CA TRP A 6 -16.04 -6.95 -5.94
C TRP A 6 -15.28 -5.62 -6.05
N LEU A 7 -15.89 -4.53 -5.61
CA LEU A 7 -15.19 -3.27 -5.44
C LEU A 7 -14.08 -3.49 -4.40
N LEU A 8 -12.83 -3.19 -4.77
CA LEU A 8 -11.72 -3.21 -3.81
C LEU A 8 -11.92 -2.05 -2.83
N GLU A 9 -11.95 -2.36 -1.54
CA GLU A 9 -12.00 -1.35 -0.48
C GLU A 9 -10.65 -0.64 -0.39
N ILE A 10 -10.52 0.48 -1.09
CA ILE A 10 -9.35 1.36 -1.09
C ILE A 10 -9.77 2.72 -0.54
N ASP A 11 -8.99 3.25 0.39
CA ASP A 11 -9.16 4.61 0.90
C ASP A 11 -9.06 5.59 -0.26
N PHE A 12 -10.01 6.54 -0.31
CA PHE A 12 -10.03 7.58 -1.34
C PHE A 12 -8.70 8.32 -1.44
N ALA A 13 -8.06 8.62 -0.30
CA ALA A 13 -6.78 9.32 -0.25
C ALA A 13 -5.59 8.46 -0.71
N LYS A 14 -5.77 7.15 -0.88
CA LYS A 14 -4.72 6.18 -1.24
C LYS A 14 -4.91 5.58 -2.63
N ARG A 15 -5.89 6.02 -3.42
CA ARG A 15 -6.17 5.44 -4.75
C ARG A 15 -4.98 5.54 -5.69
N GLU A 16 -4.31 6.69 -5.71
CA GLU A 16 -3.13 6.93 -6.52
C GLU A 16 -1.94 6.12 -6.01
N THR A 17 -1.73 6.11 -4.68
CA THR A 17 -0.69 5.28 -4.06
C THR A 17 -0.89 3.80 -4.42
N PHE A 18 -2.13 3.31 -4.37
CA PHE A 18 -2.49 1.95 -4.76
C PHE A 18 -2.20 1.67 -6.24
N ALA A 19 -2.59 2.57 -7.14
CA ALA A 19 -2.37 2.43 -8.58
C ALA A 19 -0.87 2.36 -8.91
N TYR A 20 -0.09 3.34 -8.46
CA TYR A 20 1.36 3.37 -8.69
C TYR A 20 2.08 2.17 -8.04
N ALA A 21 1.70 1.77 -6.83
CA ALA A 21 2.27 0.60 -6.18
C ALA A 21 1.97 -0.69 -6.94
N CYS A 22 0.75 -0.85 -7.48
CA CYS A 22 0.41 -2.02 -8.30
C CYS A 22 1.21 -2.05 -9.61
N GLU A 23 1.34 -0.91 -10.29
CA GLU A 23 2.14 -0.79 -11.50
C GLU A 23 3.60 -1.18 -11.23
N ALA A 24 4.25 -0.53 -10.27
CA ALA A 24 5.65 -0.79 -9.97
C ALA A 24 5.89 -2.21 -9.46
N TYR A 25 5.02 -2.73 -8.60
CA TYR A 25 5.10 -4.11 -8.14
C TYR A 25 4.97 -5.10 -9.31
N SER A 26 4.03 -4.87 -10.24
CA SER A 26 3.88 -5.74 -11.42
C SER A 26 5.13 -5.72 -12.30
N ARG A 27 5.74 -4.54 -12.49
CA ARG A 27 6.97 -4.37 -13.26
C ARG A 27 8.17 -5.05 -12.61
N ILE A 28 8.29 -4.96 -11.28
CA ILE A 28 9.31 -5.66 -10.51
C ILE A 28 9.13 -7.18 -10.62
N LEU A 29 7.89 -7.69 -10.59
CA LEU A 29 7.62 -9.11 -10.78
C LEU A 29 7.98 -9.59 -12.19
N GLU A 30 7.65 -8.80 -13.21
CA GLU A 30 7.94 -9.12 -14.61
C GLU A 30 9.44 -9.18 -14.90
N LEU A 31 10.21 -8.23 -14.35
CA LEU A 31 11.66 -8.14 -14.57
C LEU A 31 12.49 -9.01 -13.61
N GLY A 32 11.94 -9.38 -12.46
CA GLY A 32 12.65 -10.01 -11.37
C GLY A 32 12.22 -11.45 -11.11
N GLU A 33 12.87 -12.41 -11.78
CA GLU A 33 12.59 -13.85 -11.61
C GLU A 33 12.85 -14.33 -10.17
N THR A 34 13.91 -13.83 -9.55
CA THR A 34 14.30 -14.21 -8.17
C THR A 34 13.97 -13.11 -7.16
N ARG A 35 13.81 -13.50 -5.88
CA ARG A 35 13.63 -12.54 -4.77
C ARG A 35 14.79 -11.55 -4.68
N SER A 36 16.02 -11.99 -4.94
CA SER A 36 17.19 -11.12 -4.94
C SER A 36 17.11 -10.06 -6.04
N THR A 37 16.77 -10.47 -7.27
CA THR A 37 16.60 -9.56 -8.40
C THR A 37 15.50 -8.54 -8.13
N ARG A 38 14.37 -8.96 -7.54
CA ARG A 38 13.27 -8.04 -7.17
C ARG A 38 13.67 -7.01 -6.13
N ASN A 39 14.42 -7.41 -5.10
CA ASN A 39 14.94 -6.47 -4.10
C ASN A 39 15.92 -5.46 -4.69
N ARG A 40 16.77 -5.89 -5.64
CA ARG A 40 17.66 -4.98 -6.37
C ARG A 40 16.87 -3.95 -7.18
N LEU A 41 15.89 -4.41 -7.97
CA LEU A 41 15.01 -3.52 -8.76
C LEU A 41 14.24 -2.55 -7.88
N LEU A 42 13.76 -2.99 -6.72
CA LEU A 42 13.12 -2.11 -5.73
C LEU A 42 14.09 -1.04 -5.19
N SER A 43 15.36 -1.40 -4.95
CA SER A 43 16.36 -0.45 -4.47
C SER A 43 16.66 0.60 -5.54
N GLU A 44 16.82 0.17 -6.81
CA GLU A 44 16.99 1.07 -7.95
C GLU A 44 15.79 2.01 -8.14
N LEU A 45 14.57 1.51 -7.94
CA LEU A 45 13.37 2.33 -7.96
C LEU A 45 13.34 3.36 -6.82
N ALA A 46 13.75 2.96 -5.62
CA ALA A 46 13.77 3.84 -4.43
C ALA A 46 14.80 4.98 -4.57
N ASP A 47 15.92 4.73 -5.27
CA ASP A 47 16.94 5.73 -5.58
C ASP A 47 16.58 6.60 -6.80
N GLY A 48 15.54 6.21 -7.55
CA GLY A 48 15.08 6.86 -8.76
C GLY A 48 14.08 8.00 -8.52
N ALA A 49 13.46 8.45 -9.61
CA ALA A 49 12.40 9.45 -9.54
C ALA A 49 11.14 8.85 -8.91
N MET A 50 10.57 9.56 -7.93
CA MET A 50 9.29 9.22 -7.32
C MET A 50 8.12 9.53 -8.28
N PRO A 51 6.94 8.90 -8.09
CA PRO A 51 5.74 9.26 -8.83
C PRO A 51 5.50 10.78 -8.77
N PRO A 52 5.20 11.43 -9.92
CA PRO A 52 5.06 12.89 -9.99
C PRO A 52 3.73 13.40 -9.40
N ASP A 53 2.87 12.50 -8.94
CA ASP A 53 1.57 12.84 -8.36
C ASP A 53 1.71 13.19 -6.88
N GLU A 54 1.36 14.43 -6.52
CA GLU A 54 1.48 14.98 -5.15
C GLU A 54 0.68 14.20 -4.09
N ARG A 55 -0.30 13.40 -4.50
CA ARG A 55 -1.08 12.53 -3.60
C ARG A 55 -0.30 11.30 -3.16
N VAL A 56 0.84 11.02 -3.80
CA VAL A 56 1.71 9.88 -3.49
C VAL A 56 2.88 10.34 -2.63
N HIS A 57 2.92 9.84 -1.39
CA HIS A 57 4.05 10.07 -0.50
C HIS A 57 5.16 9.06 -0.82
N GLY A 58 6.28 9.53 -1.37
CA GLY A 58 7.36 8.66 -1.87
C GLY A 58 7.89 7.64 -0.85
N ALA A 59 8.11 8.04 0.41
CA ALA A 59 8.57 7.14 1.45
C ALA A 59 7.56 6.01 1.74
N GLU A 60 6.28 6.35 1.87
CA GLU A 60 5.22 5.38 2.09
C GLU A 60 5.09 4.41 0.89
N TYR A 61 5.15 4.95 -0.33
CA TYR A 61 5.11 4.17 -1.56
C TYR A 61 6.23 3.11 -1.60
N VAL A 62 7.47 3.50 -1.28
CA VAL A 62 8.60 2.56 -1.21
C VAL A 62 8.43 1.53 -0.10
N ASP A 63 7.92 1.92 1.07
CA ASP A 63 7.68 1.00 2.18
C ASP A 63 6.63 -0.06 1.84
N ILE A 64 5.51 0.34 1.21
CA ILE A 64 4.48 -0.58 0.71
C ILE A 64 5.09 -1.58 -0.27
N LEU A 65 5.94 -1.13 -1.19
CA LEU A 65 6.59 -2.00 -2.16
C LEU A 65 7.58 -2.97 -1.49
N ARG A 66 8.31 -2.52 -0.46
CA ARG A 66 9.22 -3.37 0.31
C ARG A 66 8.47 -4.51 1.00
N GLU A 67 7.34 -4.20 1.64
CA GLU A 67 6.45 -5.20 2.23
C GLU A 67 5.93 -6.18 1.15
N ALA A 68 5.46 -5.65 0.02
CA ALA A 68 4.87 -6.45 -1.05
C ALA A 68 5.87 -7.41 -1.71
N VAL A 69 7.07 -6.94 -2.06
CA VAL A 69 8.16 -7.76 -2.65
C VAL A 69 8.63 -8.84 -1.68
N GLY A 70 8.59 -8.55 -0.37
CA GLY A 70 8.95 -9.49 0.69
C GLY A 70 7.91 -10.59 0.92
N ALA A 71 6.63 -10.34 0.57
CA ALA A 71 5.51 -11.23 0.84
C ALA A 71 5.27 -12.27 -0.27
N ARG A 72 4.65 -13.40 0.10
CA ARG A 72 4.19 -14.41 -0.88
C ARG A 72 2.97 -13.95 -1.68
N ASN A 73 2.21 -12.99 -1.16
CA ASN A 73 0.98 -12.45 -1.75
C ASN A 73 1.03 -10.92 -1.80
N GLY A 74 2.10 -10.33 -2.36
CA GLY A 74 2.38 -8.90 -2.28
C GLY A 74 1.23 -7.98 -2.69
N TRP A 75 0.42 -8.38 -3.68
CA TRP A 75 -0.77 -7.60 -4.08
C TRP A 75 -1.79 -7.40 -2.96
N LYS A 76 -1.93 -8.38 -2.03
CA LYS A 76 -2.82 -8.25 -0.87
C LYS A 76 -2.25 -7.26 0.14
N CYS A 77 -0.94 -7.26 0.36
CA CYS A 77 -0.27 -6.30 1.22
C CYS A 77 -0.48 -4.86 0.70
N ILE A 78 -0.31 -4.64 -0.61
CA ILE A 78 -0.55 -3.33 -1.23
C ILE A 78 -2.00 -2.88 -0.99
N ARG A 79 -2.96 -3.78 -1.24
CA ARG A 79 -4.39 -3.51 -0.99
C ARG A 79 -4.63 -3.14 0.47
N GLU A 80 -4.18 -3.97 1.40
CA GLU A 80 -4.40 -3.76 2.85
C GLU A 80 -3.79 -2.45 3.34
N ARG A 81 -2.59 -2.08 2.87
CA ARG A 81 -1.96 -0.79 3.22
C ARG A 81 -2.69 0.42 2.66
N CYS A 82 -3.43 0.24 1.56
CA CYS A 82 -4.23 1.29 0.92
C CYS A 82 -5.72 1.22 1.28
N SER A 83 -6.15 0.24 2.07
CA SER A 83 -7.53 0.15 2.55
C SER A 83 -7.80 1.20 3.64
N PRO A 84 -9.05 1.64 3.83
CA PRO A 84 -9.40 2.51 4.94
C PRO A 84 -8.96 1.85 6.25
N THR A 85 -8.26 2.60 7.10
CA THR A 85 -7.99 2.11 8.45
C THR A 85 -9.33 2.18 9.18
N SER A 86 -9.98 1.04 9.40
CA SER A 86 -11.17 0.98 10.25
C SER A 86 -10.83 1.70 11.56
N PRO A 87 -11.64 2.68 12.03
CA PRO A 87 -11.43 3.30 13.32
C PRO A 87 -11.60 2.20 14.36
N THR A 88 -10.47 1.63 14.77
CA THR A 88 -10.41 0.64 15.83
C THR A 88 -10.72 1.41 17.09
N ARG A 89 -11.94 1.23 17.62
CA ARG A 89 -12.41 1.56 18.98
C ARG A 89 -11.28 1.86 19.97
N ARG A 90 -10.77 3.08 19.97
CA ARG A 90 -9.92 3.80 20.92
C ARG A 90 -10.03 5.24 20.40
N GLU A 91 -11.00 6.05 20.81
CA GLU A 91 -11.08 6.72 22.11
C GLU A 91 -12.55 7.03 22.44
N GLN A 92 -13.16 6.28 23.36
CA GLN A 92 -14.33 6.71 24.15
C GLN A 92 -14.14 6.23 25.58
N THR A 93 -13.05 6.70 26.19
CA THR A 93 -12.84 6.76 27.64
C THR A 93 -11.94 7.97 27.78
N THR A 94 -12.48 9.17 27.97
CA THR A 94 -12.80 9.70 29.30
C THR A 94 -13.62 10.97 29.11
N GLU A 95 -14.94 10.91 29.25
CA GLU A 95 -15.72 12.12 29.58
C GLU A 95 -16.91 11.68 30.43
N GLY A 96 -16.61 11.51 31.72
CA GLY A 96 -17.53 11.00 32.70
C GLY A 96 -16.83 10.82 34.03
N LEU A 97 -16.52 11.94 34.69
CA LEU A 97 -16.45 12.14 36.14
C LEU A 97 -15.56 13.35 36.45
N ASN A 98 -16.19 14.52 36.60
CA ASN A 98 -16.08 15.24 37.86
C ASN A 98 -17.26 16.21 37.99
N LEU A 99 -18.24 15.75 38.76
CA LEU A 99 -19.04 16.60 39.61
C LEU A 99 -18.11 17.22 40.65
N THR A 100 -18.03 18.54 40.69
CA THR A 100 -17.92 19.30 41.93
C THR A 100 -18.70 20.59 41.75
#